data_AF-A0A519I9E2-F1
#
_entry.id   AF-A0A519I9E2-F1
#
_cell.length_a   1.000
_cell.length_b   1.000
_cell.length_c   1.000
_cell.angle_alpha   90.00
_cell.angle_beta   90.00
_cell.angle_gamma   90.00
#
_symmetry.space_group_name_H-M   'P 1'
#
loop_
_entity.id
_entity.type
_entity.pdbx_description
1 polymer ?
#
loop_
_entity_poly.entity_id
_entity_poly.type
_entity_poly.pdbx_seq_one_letter_code
_entity_poly.pdbx_strand_id
1 'polypeptide(L)'
;MAMLTEWVEPKWQRRRGIRPVHVVAVLCAVLAAAVVVNLFKEFGVVDAGPGQAERQLIGTVDLRLGTPALAAERAALLARADIEAGILKLQTVGPKPTKADVARAHRMEQRYGVIFANKSERVTPETQAFVDSYNQVMREEIERRLGKDVAEGLMGFDKGRPRAVTAGTP
;
A
#
# COMPACT_ATOMS: atom_id res chain seq x y z
N MET A 1 20.58 -13.64 85.13
CA MET A 1 20.77 -15.01 84.62
C MET A 1 19.76 -15.28 83.52
N ALA A 2 20.24 -15.88 82.43
CA ALA A 2 19.53 -16.52 81.29
C ALA A 2 18.49 -15.71 80.49
N MET A 3 18.98 -14.96 79.50
CA MET A 3 18.26 -14.69 78.25
C MET A 3 18.09 -16.02 77.49
N LEU A 4 16.86 -16.46 77.26
CA LEU A 4 16.53 -17.52 76.31
C LEU A 4 16.29 -16.88 74.94
N THR A 5 17.33 -16.79 74.12
CA THR A 5 17.20 -16.54 72.68
C THR A 5 17.00 -17.87 71.97
N GLU A 6 15.74 -18.29 71.82
CA GLU A 6 15.38 -19.28 70.80
C GLU A 6 15.52 -18.61 69.43
N TRP A 7 16.61 -18.90 68.75
CA TRP A 7 16.79 -18.58 67.34
C TRP A 7 15.83 -19.44 66.52
N VAL A 8 14.63 -18.92 66.25
CA VAL A 8 13.73 -19.50 65.26
C VAL A 8 14.27 -19.14 63.88
N GLU A 9 15.05 -20.05 63.29
CA GLU A 9 15.47 -19.94 61.89
C GLU A 9 14.23 -19.84 60.97
N PRO A 10 14.14 -18.82 60.11
CA PRO A 10 12.98 -18.63 59.27
C PRO A 10 13.00 -19.68 58.14
N LYS A 11 11.99 -20.57 58.15
CA LYS A 11 11.83 -21.77 57.30
C LYS A 11 11.80 -21.56 55.77
N TRP A 12 12.04 -20.35 55.26
CA TRP A 12 12.00 -20.07 53.81
C TRP A 12 13.28 -20.50 53.07
N GLN A 13 14.37 -20.81 53.78
CA GLN A 13 15.61 -21.32 53.18
C GLN A 13 15.65 -22.84 52.93
N ARG A 14 14.56 -23.58 53.22
CA ARG A 14 14.52 -25.02 52.85
C ARG A 14 14.47 -25.17 51.34
N ARG A 15 15.62 -25.54 50.77
CA ARG A 15 15.83 -26.14 49.44
C ARG A 15 14.60 -26.96 49.04
N ARG A 16 13.78 -26.41 48.15
CA ARG A 16 12.68 -27.13 47.51
C ARG A 16 12.94 -27.06 46.02
N GLY A 17 13.10 -28.24 45.42
CA GLY A 17 13.27 -28.41 43.98
C GLY A 17 12.19 -27.68 43.17
N ILE A 18 12.44 -27.60 41.87
CA ILE A 18 11.67 -26.84 40.88
C ILE A 18 10.18 -27.06 41.13
N ARG A 19 9.50 -26.05 41.68
CA ARG A 19 8.06 -26.12 41.95
C ARG A 19 7.34 -26.21 40.60
N PRO A 20 6.29 -27.02 40.46
CA PRO A 20 5.55 -27.16 39.19
C PRO A 20 5.05 -25.81 38.66
N VAL A 21 4.77 -24.86 39.55
CA VAL A 21 4.41 -23.47 39.23
C VAL A 21 5.51 -22.74 38.45
N HIS A 22 6.80 -23.01 38.73
CA HIS A 22 7.90 -22.42 37.98
C HIS A 22 8.00 -23.03 36.57
N VAL A 23 7.69 -24.32 36.42
CA VAL A 23 7.64 -24.97 35.10
C VAL A 23 6.51 -24.37 34.24
N VAL A 24 5.34 -24.14 34.83
CA VAL A 24 4.21 -23.47 34.15
C VAL A 24 4.57 -22.04 33.79
N ALA A 25 5.22 -21.30 34.67
CA ALA A 25 5.66 -19.92 34.38
C ALA A 25 6.65 -19.87 33.21
N VAL A 26 7.61 -20.81 33.16
CA VAL A 26 8.56 -20.91 32.04
C VAL A 26 7.84 -21.29 30.75
N LEU A 27 6.89 -22.23 30.78
CA LEU A 27 6.08 -22.60 29.61
C LEU A 27 5.25 -21.42 29.08
N CYS A 28 4.61 -20.65 29.97
CA CYS A 28 3.88 -19.44 29.59
C CYS A 28 4.81 -18.38 28.99
N ALA A 29 6.01 -18.19 29.54
CA ALA A 29 7.00 -17.26 28.99
C ALA A 29 7.47 -17.68 27.58
N VAL A 30 7.71 -18.97 27.36
CA VAL A 30 8.10 -19.52 26.04
C VAL A 30 6.96 -19.37 25.03
N LEU A 31 5.72 -19.65 25.43
CA LEU A 31 4.53 -19.45 24.58
C LEU A 31 4.34 -17.98 24.21
N ALA A 32 4.46 -17.07 25.18
CA ALA A 32 4.37 -15.63 24.92
C ALA A 32 5.48 -15.17 23.96
N ALA A 33 6.72 -15.63 24.15
CA ALA A 33 7.82 -15.34 23.25
C ALA A 33 7.57 -15.88 21.83
N ALA A 34 7.06 -17.12 21.71
CA ALA A 34 6.72 -17.72 20.42
C ALA A 34 5.61 -16.95 19.69
N VAL A 35 4.57 -16.51 20.40
CA VAL A 35 3.49 -15.68 19.83
C VAL A 35 4.03 -14.34 19.35
N VAL A 36 4.88 -13.68 20.14
CA VAL A 36 5.51 -12.41 19.75
C VAL A 36 6.42 -12.60 18.53
N VAL A 37 7.23 -13.66 18.49
CA VAL A 37 8.07 -13.97 17.32
C VAL A 37 7.22 -14.26 16.09
N ASN A 38 6.09 -14.95 16.23
CA ASN A 38 5.20 -15.24 15.11
C ASN A 38 4.50 -13.97 14.60
N LEU A 39 4.07 -13.08 15.50
CA LEU A 39 3.58 -11.75 15.14
C LEU A 39 4.65 -10.96 14.37
N PHE A 40 5.90 -10.93 14.85
CA PHE A 40 6.98 -10.25 14.13
C PHE A 40 7.28 -10.87 12.75
N LYS A 41 7.09 -12.18 12.59
CA LYS A 41 7.21 -12.87 11.30
C LYS A 41 6.06 -12.50 10.36
N GLU A 42 4.83 -12.44 10.86
CA GLU A 42 3.64 -12.07 10.09
C GLU A 42 3.66 -10.58 9.68
N PHE A 43 4.24 -9.72 10.53
CA PHE A 43 4.43 -8.29 10.26
C PHE A 43 5.75 -7.93 9.54
N GLY A 44 6.52 -8.92 9.05
CA GLY A 44 7.60 -8.69 8.08
C GLY A 44 8.85 -7.97 8.61
N VAL A 45 9.13 -7.98 9.92
CA VAL A 45 10.29 -7.25 10.50
C VAL A 45 11.61 -8.03 10.36
N VAL A 46 11.59 -9.31 9.96
CA VAL A 46 12.75 -10.21 10.10
C VAL A 46 13.60 -10.37 8.82
N ASP A 47 13.23 -9.78 7.68
CA ASP A 47 14.06 -9.83 6.46
C ASP A 47 15.06 -8.67 6.31
N ALA A 48 15.33 -7.92 7.38
CA ALA A 48 16.41 -6.93 7.40
C ALA A 48 17.73 -7.60 7.83
N GLY A 49 18.49 -8.06 6.83
CA GLY A 49 19.88 -8.52 7.03
C GLY A 49 20.79 -7.45 7.66
N PRO A 50 21.99 -7.83 8.12
CA PRO A 50 22.88 -6.94 8.86
C PRO A 50 23.47 -5.89 7.91
N GLY A 51 22.83 -4.72 7.82
CA GLY A 51 23.29 -3.63 6.95
C GLY A 51 22.39 -2.41 6.83
N GLN A 52 21.14 -2.44 7.30
CA GLN A 52 20.25 -1.26 7.26
C GLN A 52 19.62 -1.00 8.63
N ALA A 53 20.44 -0.54 9.57
CA ALA A 53 19.94 0.18 10.73
C ALA A 53 19.84 1.67 10.39
N GLU A 54 18.97 2.01 9.43
CA GLU A 54 18.42 3.36 9.37
C GLU A 54 17.29 3.41 10.41
N ARG A 55 17.48 4.27 11.41
CA ARG A 55 16.64 4.39 12.60
C ARG A 55 15.17 4.49 12.19
N GLN A 56 14.37 3.49 12.58
CA GLN A 56 12.91 3.59 12.58
C GLN A 56 12.48 4.75 13.48
N LEU A 57 12.10 5.86 12.85
CA LEU A 57 11.19 6.84 13.43
C LEU A 57 9.83 6.17 13.60
N ILE A 58 9.59 5.67 14.82
CA ILE A 58 8.25 5.33 15.30
C ILE A 58 7.48 6.66 15.37
N GLY A 59 6.74 7.01 14.32
CA GLY A 59 5.85 8.19 14.34
C GLY A 59 5.91 9.15 13.15
N THR A 60 6.27 8.70 11.96
CA THR A 60 5.75 9.32 10.72
C THR A 60 5.19 8.22 9.83
N VAL A 61 4.22 7.46 10.35
CA VAL A 61 3.28 6.79 9.47
C VAL A 61 2.49 7.92 8.84
N ASP A 62 2.85 8.29 7.62
CA ASP A 62 2.11 9.26 6.85
C ASP A 62 0.70 8.69 6.68
N LEU A 63 -0.25 9.20 7.48
CA LEU A 63 -1.67 8.83 7.44
C LEU A 63 -2.31 9.15 6.07
N ARG A 64 -1.54 9.73 5.15
CA ARG A 64 -1.89 9.92 3.74
C ARG A 64 -1.75 8.66 2.89
N LEU A 65 -1.14 7.57 3.38
CA LEU A 65 -1.17 6.27 2.72
C LEU A 65 -2.63 5.78 2.60
N GLY A 66 -3.17 5.82 1.38
CA GLY A 66 -4.60 5.55 1.10
C GLY A 66 -5.47 6.81 0.95
N THR A 67 -4.88 8.00 0.83
CA THR A 67 -5.65 9.21 0.49
C THR A 67 -5.63 9.49 -1.00
N PRO A 68 -6.76 9.92 -1.59
CA PRO A 68 -6.83 10.23 -3.02
C PRO A 68 -5.90 11.39 -3.43
N ALA A 69 -5.59 12.31 -2.51
CA ALA A 69 -4.66 13.41 -2.75
C ALA A 69 -3.23 12.90 -3.02
N LEU A 70 -2.74 11.98 -2.20
CA LEU A 70 -1.41 11.40 -2.38
C LEU A 70 -1.35 10.50 -3.61
N ALA A 71 -2.45 9.81 -3.92
CA ALA A 71 -2.58 9.06 -5.18
C ALA A 71 -2.46 9.98 -6.40
N ALA A 72 -3.12 11.15 -6.38
CA ALA A 72 -3.01 12.14 -7.46
C ALA A 72 -1.58 12.70 -7.61
N GLU A 73 -0.92 13.08 -6.51
CA GLU A 73 0.47 13.58 -6.55
C GLU A 73 1.43 12.56 -7.16
N ARG A 74 1.34 11.28 -6.73
CA ARG A 74 2.13 10.18 -7.32
C ARG A 74 1.83 9.99 -8.80
N ALA A 75 0.56 10.17 -9.20
CA ALA A 75 0.14 10.03 -10.59
C ALA A 75 0.75 11.11 -11.48
N ALA A 76 0.73 12.37 -11.04
CA ALA A 76 1.32 13.48 -11.77
C ALA A 76 2.84 13.34 -11.91
N LEU A 77 3.54 12.88 -10.86
CA LEU A 77 4.97 12.59 -10.93
C LEU A 77 5.29 11.46 -11.91
N LEU A 78 4.52 10.37 -11.86
CA LEU A 78 4.68 9.27 -12.80
C LEU A 78 4.42 9.70 -14.24
N ALA A 79 3.38 10.52 -14.48
CA ALA A 79 3.08 11.04 -15.81
C ALA A 79 4.25 11.85 -16.38
N ARG A 80 4.89 12.69 -15.56
CA ARG A 80 6.07 13.45 -15.97
C ARG A 80 7.26 12.54 -16.31
N ALA A 81 7.51 11.52 -15.49
CA ALA A 81 8.57 10.55 -15.77
C ALA A 81 8.33 9.78 -17.07
N ASP A 82 7.08 9.38 -17.35
CA ASP A 82 6.71 8.71 -18.60
C ASP A 82 6.89 9.66 -19.82
N ILE A 83 6.55 10.95 -19.67
CA ILE A 83 6.76 11.97 -20.71
C ILE A 83 8.25 12.17 -21.00
N GLU A 84 9.09 12.21 -19.95
CA GLU A 84 10.55 12.31 -20.05
C GLU A 84 11.14 11.07 -20.75
N ALA A 85 10.58 9.89 -20.50
CA ALA A 85 10.90 8.66 -21.23
C ALA A 85 10.36 8.63 -22.68
N GLY A 86 9.64 9.67 -23.12
CA GLY A 86 9.06 9.79 -24.45
C GLY A 86 7.78 8.96 -24.65
N ILE A 87 7.18 8.45 -23.58
CA ILE A 87 6.01 7.57 -23.61
C ILE A 87 4.75 8.40 -23.44
N LEU A 88 3.83 8.32 -24.41
CA LEU A 88 2.48 8.88 -24.29
C LEU A 88 1.52 7.76 -23.93
N LYS A 89 0.92 7.86 -22.75
CA LYS A 89 0.02 6.84 -22.23
C LYS A 89 -1.21 7.48 -21.61
N LEU A 90 -2.37 6.86 -21.83
CA LEU A 90 -3.62 7.22 -21.18
C LEU A 90 -4.07 6.06 -20.31
N GLN A 91 -4.46 6.38 -19.08
CA GLN A 91 -4.92 5.39 -18.13
C GLN A 91 -6.45 5.40 -18.05
N THR A 92 -7.02 4.23 -17.84
CA THR A 92 -8.46 4.05 -17.64
C THR A 92 -8.68 3.21 -16.38
N VAL A 93 -9.84 3.38 -15.76
CA VAL A 93 -10.28 2.59 -14.60
C VAL A 93 -11.67 2.01 -14.87
N GLY A 94 -11.94 0.85 -14.29
CA GLY A 94 -13.19 0.14 -14.44
C GLY A 94 -13.03 -1.16 -15.23
N PRO A 95 -14.15 -1.79 -15.66
CA PRO A 95 -14.16 -3.16 -16.14
C PRO A 95 -13.17 -3.39 -17.29
N LYS A 96 -12.70 -4.64 -17.43
CA LYS A 96 -11.77 -5.03 -18.49
C LYS A 96 -12.25 -4.49 -19.84
N PRO A 97 -11.35 -3.90 -20.65
CA PRO A 97 -11.71 -3.37 -21.95
C PRO A 97 -12.30 -4.48 -22.83
N THR A 98 -13.37 -4.16 -23.55
CA THR A 98 -13.97 -5.08 -24.51
C THR A 98 -13.05 -5.27 -25.71
N LYS A 99 -13.27 -6.31 -26.53
CA LYS A 99 -12.50 -6.49 -27.78
C LYS A 99 -12.58 -5.26 -28.70
N ALA A 100 -13.72 -4.58 -28.72
CA ALA A 100 -13.91 -3.35 -29.48
C ALA A 100 -13.04 -2.21 -28.95
N ASP A 101 -12.94 -2.07 -27.62
CA ASP A 101 -12.09 -1.06 -26.97
C ASP A 101 -10.62 -1.33 -27.26
N VAL A 102 -10.17 -2.59 -27.17
CA VAL A 102 -8.78 -2.97 -27.45
C VAL A 102 -8.43 -2.73 -28.92
N ALA A 103 -9.29 -3.14 -29.86
CA ALA A 103 -9.08 -2.87 -31.28
C ALA A 103 -9.03 -1.37 -31.59
N ARG A 104 -9.83 -0.57 -30.89
CA ARG A 104 -9.84 0.88 -31.04
C ARG A 104 -8.59 1.53 -30.42
N ALA A 105 -8.14 1.06 -29.26
CA ALA A 105 -6.90 1.48 -28.63
C ALA A 105 -5.69 1.21 -29.52
N HIS A 106 -5.60 0.00 -30.09
CA HIS A 106 -4.53 -0.36 -31.02
C HIS A 106 -4.50 0.55 -32.27
N ARG A 107 -5.66 0.93 -32.80
CA ARG A 107 -5.72 1.89 -33.91
C ARG A 107 -5.19 3.28 -33.51
N MET A 108 -5.48 3.72 -32.29
CA MET A 108 -5.00 5.02 -31.79
C MET A 108 -3.50 4.99 -31.49
N GLU A 109 -3.00 3.87 -30.96
CA GLU A 109 -1.57 3.64 -30.75
C GLU A 109 -0.80 3.69 -32.08
N GLN A 110 -1.30 3.00 -33.12
CA GLN A 110 -0.68 3.05 -34.45
C GLN A 110 -0.71 4.43 -35.09
N ARG A 111 -1.78 5.22 -34.85
CA ARG A 111 -1.99 6.51 -35.50
C ARG A 111 -1.29 7.66 -34.80
N TYR A 112 -1.21 7.64 -33.47
CA TYR A 112 -0.76 8.76 -32.65
C TYR A 112 0.34 8.38 -31.64
N GLY A 113 0.74 7.11 -31.56
CA GLY A 113 1.74 6.64 -30.59
C GLY A 113 1.25 6.67 -29.14
N VAL A 114 -0.06 6.72 -28.91
CA VAL A 114 -0.66 6.81 -27.57
C VAL A 114 -1.10 5.43 -27.09
N ILE A 115 -0.53 4.97 -25.98
CA ILE A 115 -0.81 3.67 -25.37
C ILE A 115 -1.98 3.81 -24.39
N PHE A 116 -2.98 2.92 -24.48
CA PHE A 116 -4.07 2.86 -23.50
C PHE A 116 -3.82 1.72 -22.51
N ALA A 117 -3.79 2.04 -21.21
CA ALA A 117 -3.67 1.05 -20.16
C ALA A 117 -4.86 1.09 -19.20
N ASN A 118 -5.31 -0.08 -18.77
CA ASN A 118 -6.28 -0.19 -17.68
C ASN A 118 -5.53 -0.37 -16.36
N LYS A 119 -5.75 0.54 -15.40
CA LYS A 119 -5.09 0.52 -14.11
C LYS A 119 -5.74 -0.47 -13.14
N SER A 120 -7.08 -0.54 -13.11
CA SER A 120 -7.80 -1.45 -12.22
C SER A 120 -9.23 -1.70 -12.69
N GLU A 121 -9.73 -2.91 -12.41
CA GLU A 121 -11.13 -3.27 -12.68
C GLU A 121 -12.12 -2.58 -11.74
N ARG A 122 -11.69 -2.30 -10.50
CA ARG A 122 -12.49 -1.63 -9.49
C ARG A 122 -12.22 -0.13 -9.53
N VAL A 123 -13.29 0.64 -9.61
CA VAL A 123 -13.28 2.10 -9.43
C VAL A 123 -13.32 2.38 -7.93
N THR A 124 -12.25 2.96 -7.41
CA THR A 124 -12.16 3.50 -6.05
C THR A 124 -11.81 4.99 -6.13
N PRO A 125 -12.12 5.80 -5.10
CA PRO A 125 -11.76 7.22 -5.11
C PRO A 125 -10.26 7.47 -5.34
N GLU A 126 -9.39 6.61 -4.81
CA GLU A 126 -7.94 6.70 -5.01
C GLU A 126 -7.50 6.37 -6.44
N THR A 127 -8.07 5.30 -7.03
CA THR A 127 -7.73 4.90 -8.41
C THR A 127 -8.27 5.90 -9.42
N GLN A 128 -9.46 6.46 -9.17
CA GLN A 128 -10.00 7.54 -9.99
C GLN A 128 -9.15 8.81 -9.87
N ALA A 129 -8.81 9.26 -8.65
CA ALA A 129 -7.97 10.44 -8.44
C ALA A 129 -6.59 10.30 -9.09
N PHE A 130 -6.02 9.09 -9.08
CA PHE A 130 -4.80 8.80 -9.79
C PHE A 130 -4.97 8.94 -11.31
N VAL A 131 -5.98 8.28 -11.89
CA VAL A 131 -6.19 8.29 -13.34
C VAL A 131 -6.48 9.71 -13.84
N ASP A 132 -7.31 10.46 -13.12
CA ASP A 132 -7.65 11.84 -13.45
C ASP A 132 -6.41 12.73 -13.46
N SER A 133 -5.59 12.67 -12.41
CA SER A 133 -4.37 13.49 -12.31
C SER A 133 -3.29 13.08 -13.33
N TYR A 134 -3.10 11.78 -13.56
CA TYR A 134 -2.20 11.28 -14.60
C TYR A 134 -2.62 11.74 -16.00
N ASN A 135 -3.90 11.54 -16.33
CA ASN A 135 -4.44 11.88 -17.65
C ASN A 135 -4.49 13.40 -17.88
N GLN A 136 -4.59 14.22 -16.84
CA GLN A 136 -4.50 15.67 -16.97
C GLN A 136 -3.12 16.10 -17.50
N VAL A 137 -2.05 15.62 -16.85
CA VAL A 137 -0.66 15.94 -17.27
C VAL A 137 -0.39 15.38 -18.67
N MET A 138 -0.83 14.15 -18.94
CA MET A 138 -0.66 13.55 -20.27
C MET A 138 -1.45 14.27 -21.35
N ARG A 139 -2.64 14.81 -21.04
CA ARG A 139 -3.42 15.60 -21.98
C ARG A 139 -2.68 16.86 -22.38
N GLU A 140 -2.15 17.61 -21.43
CA GLU A 140 -1.38 18.84 -21.72
C GLU A 140 -0.21 18.54 -22.66
N GLU A 141 0.45 17.40 -22.48
CA GLU A 141 1.54 16.97 -23.35
C GLU A 141 1.07 16.50 -24.74
N ILE A 142 -0.05 15.77 -24.80
CA ILE A 142 -0.67 15.36 -26.07
C ILE A 142 -1.15 16.59 -26.85
N GLU A 143 -1.76 17.58 -26.18
CA GLU A 143 -2.15 18.86 -26.80
C GLU A 143 -0.94 19.58 -27.38
N ARG A 144 0.18 19.59 -26.64
CA ARG A 144 1.43 20.22 -27.08
C ARG A 144 2.05 19.54 -28.31
N ARG A 145 1.99 18.20 -28.39
CA ARG A 145 2.65 17.42 -29.48
C ARG A 145 1.76 17.17 -30.69
N LEU A 146 0.48 16.89 -30.47
CA LEU A 146 -0.46 16.38 -31.48
C LEU A 146 -1.62 17.34 -31.76
N GLY A 147 -1.74 18.42 -30.98
CA GLY A 147 -2.78 19.42 -31.13
C GLY A 147 -4.04 19.12 -30.31
N LYS A 148 -4.81 20.18 -30.07
CA LYS A 148 -5.99 20.18 -29.20
C LYS A 148 -7.09 19.24 -29.65
N ASP A 149 -7.35 19.17 -30.95
CA ASP A 149 -8.41 18.31 -31.51
C ASP A 149 -8.13 16.82 -31.28
N VAL A 150 -6.86 16.43 -31.35
CA VAL A 150 -6.45 15.04 -31.08
C VAL A 150 -6.59 14.71 -29.61
N ALA A 151 -6.18 15.63 -28.72
CA ALA A 151 -6.33 15.45 -27.28
C ALA A 151 -7.80 15.35 -26.85
N GLU A 152 -8.67 16.23 -27.32
CA GLU A 152 -10.11 16.16 -27.05
C GLU A 152 -10.72 14.88 -27.61
N GLY A 153 -10.32 14.50 -28.83
CA GLY A 153 -10.70 13.26 -29.48
C GLY A 153 -10.37 12.05 -28.61
N LEU A 154 -9.13 11.95 -28.12
CA LEU A 154 -8.63 10.85 -27.28
C LEU A 154 -9.27 10.80 -25.88
N MET A 155 -9.66 11.94 -25.32
CA MET A 155 -10.33 11.99 -24.00
C MET A 155 -11.84 11.73 -24.07
N GLY A 156 -12.47 11.94 -25.24
CA GLY A 156 -13.84 11.51 -25.51
C GLY A 156 -14.05 9.99 -25.45
N PHE A 157 -12.98 9.20 -25.40
CA PHE A 157 -13.02 7.73 -25.27
C PHE A 157 -13.40 7.29 -23.85
N ASP A 158 -13.06 8.07 -22.82
CA ASP A 158 -13.34 7.73 -21.41
C ASP A 158 -14.80 8.03 -21.03
N LYS A 159 -15.41 9.06 -21.64
CA LYS A 159 -16.80 9.49 -21.40
C LYS A 159 -17.87 8.53 -21.94
N GLY A 160 -17.48 7.53 -22.73
CA GLY A 160 -18.38 6.52 -23.29
C GLY A 160 -18.78 5.41 -22.30
N ARG A 161 -18.10 5.31 -21.14
CA ARG A 161 -18.55 4.44 -20.05
C ARG A 161 -19.46 5.23 -19.12
N PRO A 162 -20.67 4.74 -18.81
CA PRO A 162 -21.45 5.34 -17.74
C PRO A 162 -20.57 5.31 -16.49
N ARG A 163 -20.27 6.50 -15.93
CA ARG A 163 -19.76 6.61 -14.56
C ARG A 163 -20.70 5.75 -13.73
N ALA A 164 -20.20 4.64 -13.20
CA ALA A 164 -20.97 3.79 -12.32
C ALA A 164 -21.48 4.71 -11.22
N VAL A 165 -22.77 5.05 -11.29
CA VAL A 165 -23.48 5.74 -10.24
C VAL A 165 -23.24 4.88 -9.02
N THR A 166 -22.45 5.39 -8.09
CA THR A 166 -22.32 4.80 -6.77
C THR A 166 -23.73 4.62 -6.26
N ALA A 167 -24.20 3.37 -6.24
CA ALA A 167 -25.42 3.00 -5.59
C ALA A 167 -25.23 3.35 -4.10
N GLY A 168 -25.69 4.54 -3.74
CA GLY A 168 -25.98 4.88 -2.37
C GLY A 168 -27.18 4.03 -1.95
N THR A 169 -26.96 3.20 -0.96
CA THR A 169 -27.99 2.63 -0.08
C THR A 169 -27.28 2.42 1.25
N PRO A 170 -27.95 2.62 2.40
CA PRO A 170 -29.37 2.42 2.66
C PRO A 170 -30.24 3.67 2.49
#